data_AF-A0A546XS05-F1
#
_entry.id   AF-A0A546XS05-F1
#
_cell.length_a   1.000
_cell.length_b   1.000
_cell.length_c   1.000
_cell.angle_alpha   90.00
_cell.angle_beta   90.00
_cell.angle_gamma   90.00
#
_symmetry.space_group_name_H-M   'P 1'
#
loop_
_entity.id
_entity.type
_entity.pdbx_description
1 polymer ?
#
loop_
_entity_poly.entity_id
_entity_poly.type
_entity_poly.pdbx_seq_one_letter_code
_entity_poly.pdbx_strand_id
1 'polypeptide(L)'
;MHDAPGMIADTSKTGLTAVVLTMDGTRRTAEFFSVTGMDVANAQLIVAPLNHPDSEPSRLPLYATHCDETGLPSHMVCETPQLAWEYAKIHGYKVKPCVSEAA
;
A
#
# COMPACT_ATOMS: atom_id res chain seq x y z
N MET A 1 -22.60 -19.81 -13.07
CA MET A 1 -21.86 -18.91 -12.19
C MET A 1 -20.40 -19.32 -12.32
N HIS A 2 -19.61 -18.59 -13.11
CA HIS A 2 -18.21 -18.96 -13.37
C HIS A 2 -17.36 -18.41 -12.23
N ASP A 3 -16.90 -19.30 -11.36
CA ASP A 3 -15.79 -19.07 -10.45
C ASP A 3 -14.52 -19.01 -11.31
N ALA A 4 -14.03 -17.80 -11.59
CA ALA A 4 -12.73 -17.65 -12.22
C ALA A 4 -11.69 -18.00 -11.14
N PRO A 5 -10.80 -18.98 -11.37
CA PRO A 5 -9.74 -19.28 -10.41
C PRO A 5 -8.96 -17.99 -10.18
N GLY A 6 -8.92 -17.52 -8.93
CA GLY A 6 -8.32 -16.24 -8.54
C GLY A 6 -6.93 -16.11 -9.16
N MET A 7 -6.83 -15.31 -10.21
CA MET A 7 -5.60 -15.16 -10.98
C MET A 7 -4.71 -14.21 -10.18
N ILE A 8 -3.90 -14.78 -9.30
CA ILE A 8 -2.88 -14.05 -8.56
C ILE A 8 -1.67 -13.90 -9.48
N ALA A 9 -1.39 -12.68 -9.93
CA ALA A 9 -0.15 -12.35 -10.60
C ALA A 9 0.96 -12.18 -9.56
N ASP A 10 2.10 -12.86 -9.74
CA ASP A 10 3.32 -12.57 -8.98
C ASP A 10 3.87 -11.22 -9.44
N THR A 11 3.92 -10.26 -8.52
CA THR A 11 4.45 -8.91 -8.79
C THR A 11 5.71 -8.62 -7.98
N SER A 12 6.24 -9.60 -7.26
CA SER A 12 7.43 -9.50 -6.42
C SER A 12 8.66 -8.91 -7.14
N LYS A 13 8.75 -9.08 -8.46
CA LYS A 13 9.87 -8.56 -9.30
C LYS A 13 9.64 -7.17 -9.89
N THR A 14 8.46 -6.59 -9.69
CA THR A 14 8.09 -5.32 -10.34
C THR A 14 8.63 -4.08 -9.64
N GLY A 15 9.04 -4.20 -8.37
CA GLY A 15 9.45 -3.04 -7.56
C GLY A 15 8.30 -2.12 -7.14
N LEU A 16 7.05 -2.52 -7.45
CA LEU A 16 5.86 -1.76 -7.10
C LEU A 16 5.77 -1.57 -5.58
N THR A 17 5.45 -0.34 -5.18
CA THR A 17 5.26 0.04 -3.78
C THR A 17 3.83 0.51 -3.58
N ALA A 18 3.11 -0.11 -2.64
CA ALA A 18 1.84 0.39 -2.16
C ALA A 18 2.09 1.33 -0.97
N VAL A 19 1.28 2.39 -0.88
CA VAL A 19 1.30 3.36 0.21
C VAL A 19 -0.09 3.47 0.79
N VAL A 20 -0.20 3.29 2.10
CA VAL A 20 -1.41 3.59 2.85
C VAL A 20 -1.21 4.95 3.51
N LEU A 21 -2.07 5.89 3.17
CA LEU A 21 -2.09 7.25 3.66
C LEU A 21 -3.27 7.39 4.62
N THR A 22 -2.97 7.70 5.87
CA THR A 22 -3.96 7.83 6.94
C THR A 22 -3.97 9.26 7.47
N MET A 23 -5.16 9.78 7.74
CA MET A 23 -5.37 11.06 8.38
C MET A 23 -6.19 10.84 9.65
N ASP A 24 -5.60 11.17 10.80
CA ASP A 24 -6.24 11.13 12.12
C ASP A 24 -6.23 12.56 12.69
N GLY A 25 -7.35 13.27 12.52
CA GLY A 25 -7.45 14.69 12.80
C GLY A 25 -6.45 15.50 11.95
N THR A 26 -5.46 16.14 12.59
CA THR A 26 -4.39 16.88 11.89
C THR A 26 -3.16 16.03 11.58
N ARG A 27 -3.12 14.78 12.06
CA ARG A 27 -1.96 13.91 11.89
C ARG A 27 -2.09 13.11 10.59
N ARG A 28 -1.19 13.40 9.66
CA ARG A 28 -1.05 12.66 8.40
C ARG A 28 0.07 11.62 8.53
N THR A 29 -0.22 10.36 8.26
CA THR A 29 0.76 9.26 8.29
C THR A 29 0.80 8.48 6.99
N ALA A 30 2.01 8.10 6.55
CA ALA A 30 2.23 7.29 5.37
C ALA A 30 2.94 5.98 5.75
N GLU A 31 2.38 4.86 5.31
CA GLU A 31 2.90 3.50 5.52
C GLU A 31 3.20 2.86 4.17
N PHE A 32 4.36 2.22 4.05
CA PHE A 32 4.92 1.78 2.78
C PHE A 32 5.03 0.26 2.75
N PHE A 33 4.58 -0.34 1.65
CA PHE A 33 4.53 -1.78 1.47
C PHE A 33 5.08 -2.17 0.10
N SER A 34 5.85 -3.23 0.03
CA SER A 34 6.23 -3.89 -1.21
C SER A 34 5.03 -4.66 -1.74
N VAL A 35 4.67 -4.48 -3.01
CA VAL A 35 3.64 -5.32 -3.65
C VAL A 35 4.29 -6.63 -4.07
N THR A 36 3.83 -7.74 -3.50
CA THR A 36 4.33 -9.09 -3.81
C THR A 36 3.40 -9.86 -4.74
N GLY A 37 2.12 -9.51 -4.77
CA GLY A 37 1.19 -10.07 -5.74
C GLY A 37 -0.01 -9.16 -6.01
N MET A 38 -0.79 -9.55 -7.02
CA MET A 38 -2.05 -8.90 -7.35
C MET A 38 -3.12 -9.96 -7.62
N ASP A 39 -4.18 -9.95 -6.84
CA ASP A 39 -5.37 -10.76 -7.04
C ASP A 39 -6.39 -9.96 -7.86
N VAL A 40 -6.34 -10.13 -9.18
CA VAL A 40 -7.13 -9.35 -10.14
C VAL A 40 -8.62 -9.66 -10.02
N ALA A 41 -8.96 -10.90 -9.67
CA ALA A 41 -10.36 -11.35 -9.55
C ALA A 41 -11.10 -10.60 -8.44
N ASN A 42 -10.41 -10.31 -7.34
CA ASN A 42 -10.97 -9.58 -6.19
C ASN A 42 -10.56 -8.11 -6.14
N ALA A 43 -9.82 -7.63 -7.14
CA ALA A 43 -9.20 -6.31 -7.15
C ALA A 43 -8.45 -6.05 -5.83
N GLN A 44 -7.48 -6.90 -5.50
CA GLN A 44 -6.64 -6.77 -4.30
C GLN A 44 -5.16 -6.84 -4.65
N LEU A 45 -4.35 -6.08 -3.91
CA LEU A 45 -2.90 -6.18 -3.85
C LEU A 45 -2.53 -7.05 -2.66
N ILE A 46 -1.60 -7.97 -2.87
CA ILE A 46 -0.91 -8.70 -1.82
C ILE A 46 0.37 -7.92 -1.55
N VAL A 47 0.53 -7.45 -0.32
CA VAL A 47 1.62 -6.54 0.05
C VAL A 47 2.34 -7.03 1.30
N ALA A 48 3.64 -6.81 1.36
CA ALA A 48 4.46 -7.04 2.54
C ALA A 48 5.05 -5.71 3.02
N PRO A 49 5.21 -5.49 4.33
CA PRO A 49 5.89 -4.30 4.84
C PRO A 49 7.29 -4.17 4.23
N LEU A 50 7.64 -2.99 3.70
CA LEU A 50 8.93 -2.77 3.03
C LEU A 50 10.15 -3.07 3.93
N ASN A 51 9.99 -2.89 5.24
CA ASN A 51 11.05 -3.11 6.24
C ASN A 51 11.01 -4.51 6.89
N HIS A 52 9.98 -5.32 6.62
CA HIS A 52 9.81 -6.69 7.13
C HIS A 52 9.24 -7.58 6.01
N PRO A 53 10.07 -8.01 5.04
CA PRO A 53 9.61 -8.83 3.92
C PRO A 53 9.12 -10.23 4.35
N ASP A 54 9.53 -10.70 5.54
CA ASP A 54 9.09 -11.97 6.13
C ASP A 54 7.79 -11.86 6.94
N SER A 55 7.23 -10.65 7.11
CA SER A 55 5.92 -10.51 7.75
C SER A 55 4.81 -11.08 6.89
N GLU A 56 3.74 -11.55 7.54
CA GLU A 56 2.58 -12.09 6.83
C GLU A 56 2.04 -11.06 5.82
N PRO A 57 1.89 -11.46 4.54
CA PRO A 57 1.44 -10.55 3.51
C PRO A 57 -0.01 -10.14 3.77
N SER A 58 -0.24 -8.83 3.75
CA SER A 58 -1.56 -8.24 3.91
C SER A 58 -2.23 -8.04 2.55
N ARG A 59 -3.57 -8.02 2.53
CA ARG A 59 -4.36 -7.72 1.32
C ARG A 59 -4.86 -6.29 1.38
N LEU A 60 -4.46 -5.45 0.44
CA LEU A 60 -4.98 -4.10 0.25
C LEU A 60 -5.91 -4.07 -0.96
N PRO A 61 -7.00 -3.31 -0.93
CA PRO A 61 -7.84 -3.18 -2.10
C PRO A 61 -7.13 -2.41 -3.23
N LEU A 62 -7.27 -2.89 -4.47
CA LEU A 62 -6.78 -2.28 -5.72
C LEU A 62 -7.69 -1.14 -6.19
N TYR A 63 -8.24 -0.34 -5.27
CA TYR A 63 -8.94 0.87 -5.69
C TYR A 63 -7.87 1.90 -6.08
N ALA A 64 -7.85 2.25 -7.35
CA ALA A 64 -7.16 3.45 -7.80
C ALA A 64 -7.74 4.63 -7.02
N THR A 65 -6.95 5.15 -6.07
CA THR A 65 -7.23 6.40 -5.33
C THR A 65 -8.61 6.45 -4.67
N HIS A 66 -8.84 5.66 -3.61
CA HIS A 66 -9.86 6.06 -2.63
C HIS A 66 -9.39 7.38 -2.03
N CYS A 67 -10.13 8.48 -2.18
CA CYS A 67 -9.78 9.74 -1.55
C CYS A 67 -10.50 9.90 -0.20
N ASP A 68 -9.80 10.41 0.81
CA ASP A 68 -10.43 10.83 2.06
C ASP A 68 -11.29 12.10 1.84
N GLU A 69 -11.99 12.54 2.89
CA GLU A 69 -12.87 13.72 2.89
C GLU A 69 -12.21 15.03 2.43
N THR A 70 -10.88 15.11 2.45
CA THR A 70 -10.05 16.21 1.96
C THR A 70 -9.67 16.11 0.48
N GLY A 71 -10.08 15.04 -0.20
CA GLY A 71 -9.75 14.77 -1.60
C GLY A 71 -8.36 14.17 -1.82
N LEU A 72 -7.61 13.85 -0.76
CA LEU A 72 -6.31 13.19 -0.85
C LEU A 72 -6.49 11.66 -0.89
N PRO A 73 -5.70 10.93 -1.70
CA PRO A 73 -5.78 9.47 -1.75
C PRO A 73 -5.40 8.85 -0.40
N SER A 74 -6.22 7.94 0.10
CA SER A 74 -5.93 7.06 1.24
C SER A 74 -5.04 5.88 0.84
N HIS A 75 -4.99 5.53 -0.45
CA HIS A 75 -4.16 4.45 -0.98
C HIS A 75 -3.54 4.86 -2.31
N MET A 76 -2.27 4.52 -2.52
CA MET A 76 -1.56 4.74 -3.78
C MET A 76 -0.67 3.55 -4.12
N VAL A 77 -0.47 3.32 -5.42
CA VAL A 77 0.56 2.41 -5.93
C VAL A 77 1.54 3.25 -6.72
N CYS A 78 2.82 3.10 -6.41
CA CYS A 78 3.91 3.82 -7.05
C CYS A 78 4.89 2.83 -7.67
N GLU A 79 5.50 3.23 -8.79
CA GLU A 79 6.53 2.43 -9.47
C GLU A 79 7.77 2.21 -8.60
N THR A 80 8.03 3.13 -7.66
CA THR A 80 9.17 3.05 -6.74
C THR A 80 8.81 3.59 -5.35
N PRO A 81 9.49 3.13 -4.30
CA PRO A 81 9.30 3.68 -2.95
C PRO A 81 9.74 5.15 -2.83
N GLN A 82 10.65 5.61 -3.69
CA GLN A 82 11.08 7.01 -3.72
C GLN A 82 9.96 7.95 -4.17
N LEU A 83 9.20 7.58 -5.22
CA LEU A 83 8.06 8.36 -5.68
C LEU A 83 6.97 8.47 -4.61
N ALA A 84 6.69 7.34 -3.95
CA ALA A 84 5.80 7.28 -2.81
C ALA A 84 6.24 8.20 -1.67
N TRP A 85 7.55 8.26 -1.40
CA TRP A 85 8.11 9.06 -0.31
C TRP A 85 8.06 10.56 -0.61
N GLU A 86 8.38 10.96 -1.85
CA GLU A 86 8.27 12.34 -2.30
C GLU A 86 6.82 12.83 -2.23
N TYR A 87 5.84 12.01 -2.62
CA TYR A 87 4.42 12.35 -2.45
C TYR A 87 4.06 12.59 -0.98
N ALA A 88 4.42 11.65 -0.10
CA ALA A 88 4.15 11.77 1.33
C ALA A 88 4.72 13.09 1.90
N LYS A 89 5.94 13.45 1.50
CA LYS A 89 6.62 14.68 1.91
C LYS A 89 5.92 15.95 1.41
N ILE A 90 5.55 15.99 0.13
CA ILE A 90 4.85 17.16 -0.49
C ILE A 90 3.53 17.44 0.23
N HIS A 91 2.80 16.39 0.62
CA HIS A 91 1.50 16.52 1.27
C HIS A 91 1.56 16.54 2.81
N GLY A 92 2.76 16.60 3.39
CA GLY A 92 2.96 16.74 4.83
C GLY A 92 2.65 15.47 5.64
N TYR A 93 2.62 14.30 5.00
CA TYR A 93 2.52 13.02 5.70
C TYR A 93 3.83 12.72 6.42
N LYS A 94 3.72 12.41 7.71
CA LYS A 94 4.81 11.81 8.47
C LYS A 94 4.90 10.34 8.09
N VAL A 95 6.01 9.94 7.49
CA VAL A 95 6.32 8.53 7.28
C VAL A 95 6.35 7.87 8.65
N LYS A 96 5.46 6.91 8.92
CA LYS A 96 5.54 6.16 10.17
C LYS A 96 6.86 5.40 10.17
N PRO A 97 7.77 5.64 11.13
CA PRO A 97 8.84 4.68 11.36
C PRO A 97 8.19 3.36 11.76
N CYS A 98 8.76 2.26 11.30
CA CYS A 98 8.36 0.90 11.65
C CYS A 98 8.22 0.81 13.18
N VAL A 99 6.99 0.85 13.68
CA VAL A 99 6.75 0.43 15.06
C VAL A 99 6.60 -1.08 14.93
N SER A 100 7.68 -1.81 15.18
CA SER A 100 7.51 -3.14 15.73
C SER A 100 6.71 -2.92 17.01
N GLU A 101 5.42 -3.24 16.98
CA GLU A 101 4.72 -3.57 18.20
C GLU A 101 5.37 -4.88 18.67
N ALA A 102 6.46 -4.74 19.41
CA ALA A 102 7.02 -5.83 20.18
C ALA A 102 5.97 -6.17 21.23
N ALA A 103 5.17 -7.20 20.93
CA ALA A 103 4.38 -7.93 21.90
C ALA A 103 5.31 -8.69 22.87
#